data_AF-A0AAE3HHB7-F1
#
_entry.id   AF-A0AAE3HHB7-F1
#
_cell.length_a   1.000
_cell.length_b   1.000
_cell.length_c   1.000
_cell.angle_alpha   90.00
_cell.angle_beta   90.00
_cell.angle_gamma   90.00
#
_symmetry.space_group_name_H-M   'P 1'
#
loop_
_entity.id
_entity.type
_entity.pdbx_description
1 polymer ?
#
loop_
_entity_poly.entity_id
_entity_poly.type
_entity_poly.pdbx_seq_one_letter_code
_entity_poly.pdbx_strand_id
1 'polypeptide(L)' 'MMHYGYRMGLPWLFMFLPLLIVGLMVYIIVRLVQKSNHNAGIQKNSALDILNERFARGEISEEEYERKKKMLRE' A
#
# COMPACT_ATOMS: atom_id res chain seq x y z
N MET A 1 0.41 -2.74 45.78
CA MET A 1 1.63 -1.90 45.80
C MET A 1 1.80 -1.33 44.40
N MET A 2 1.40 -0.07 44.25
CA MET A 2 1.45 0.67 42.99
C MET A 2 2.75 1.48 42.99
N HIS A 3 3.66 1.18 42.07
CA HIS A 3 4.80 2.04 41.76
C HIS A 3 4.76 2.37 40.27
N TYR A 4 3.78 3.18 39.88
CA TYR A 4 3.81 3.89 38.59
C TYR A 4 4.60 5.18 38.77
N GLY A 5 5.92 5.01 38.95
CA GLY A 5 6.89 6.10 38.99
C GLY A 5 7.22 6.59 37.59
N TYR A 6 6.27 7.25 36.92
CA TYR A 6 6.52 8.04 35.71
C TYR A 6 5.62 9.29 35.70
N ARG A 7 5.72 10.09 36.78
CA ARG A 7 5.11 11.42 36.88
C ARG A 7 6.13 12.40 37.44
N MET A 8 7.10 12.82 36.62
CA MET A 8 7.65 14.18 36.65
C MET A 8 8.73 14.27 35.56
N GLY A 9 8.45 14.94 34.44
CA GLY A 9 9.51 15.46 33.56
C GLY A 9 9.43 15.12 32.07
N LEU A 10 8.65 14.11 31.64
CA LEU A 10 8.61 13.69 30.24
C LEU A 10 7.22 13.63 29.55
N PRO A 11 6.14 14.30 30.02
CA PRO A 11 4.82 14.13 29.40
C PRO A 11 4.77 14.58 27.92
N TRP A 12 5.68 15.45 27.47
CA TRP A 12 5.70 15.93 26.08
C TRP A 12 6.31 14.90 25.12
N LEU A 13 7.34 14.16 25.54
CA LEU A 13 7.99 13.14 24.71
C LEU A 13 7.06 11.95 24.43
N PHE A 14 6.25 11.54 25.41
CA PHE A 14 5.24 10.49 25.22
C PHE A 14 4.07 10.91 24.32
N MET A 15 3.83 12.21 24.14
CA MET A 15 2.78 12.71 23.23
C MET A 15 3.20 12.61 21.76
N PHE A 16 4.47 12.82 21.44
CA PHE A 16 4.98 12.75 20.07
C PHE A 16 5.46 11.35 19.64
N LEU A 17 5.77 10.48 20.60
CA LEU A 17 6.17 9.08 20.36
C LEU A 17 5.20 8.28 19.46
N PRO A 18 3.86 8.29 19.68
CA PRO A 18 2.94 7.56 18.80
C PRO A 18 2.92 8.12 17.38
N LEU A 19 3.10 9.44 17.22
CA LEU A 19 3.10 10.11 15.92
C LEU A 19 4.34 9.71 15.11
N LEU A 20 5.49 9.56 15.78
CA LEU A 20 6.74 9.08 15.18
C LEU A 20 6.64 7.61 14.75
N ILE A 21 6.01 6.76 15.56
CA ILE A 21 5.76 5.34 15.24
C ILE A 21 4.83 5.21 14.03
N VAL A 22 3.73 5.96 14.01
CA VAL A 22 2.78 5.96 12.88
C VAL A 22 3.46 6.48 11.61
N GLY A 23 4.25 7.57 11.70
CA GLY A 23 5.00 8.11 10.56
C GLY A 23 6.02 7.11 10.00
N LEU A 24 6.75 6.40 10.86
CA LEU A 24 7.69 5.36 10.44
C LEU A 24 6.98 4.17 9.79
N MET A 25 5.82 3.77 10.34
CA MET A 25 5.01 2.69 9.79
C MET A 25 4.48 3.04 8.39
N VAL A 26 3.96 4.25 8.20
CA VAL A 26 3.52 4.75 6.89
C VAL A 26 4.71 4.83 5.91
N TYR A 27 5.86 5.35 6.35
CA TYR A 27 7.06 5.42 5.52
C TYR A 27 7.53 4.04 5.03
N ILE A 28 7.53 3.02 5.90
CA ILE A 28 7.88 1.65 5.53
C ILE A 28 6.90 1.08 4.52
N ILE A 29 5.58 1.26 4.72
CA ILE A 29 4.55 0.80 3.79
C ILE A 29 4.73 1.46 2.42
N VAL A 30 4.86 2.79 2.38
CA VAL A 30 5.05 3.55 1.14
C VAL A 30 6.34 3.13 0.43
N ARG A 31 7.44 2.95 1.15
CA ARG A 31 8.72 2.50 0.59
C ARG A 31 8.65 1.08 0.05
N LEU A 32 7.91 0.18 0.69
CA LEU A 32 7.72 -1.19 0.21
C LEU A 32 6.86 -1.23 -1.06
N VAL A 33 5.79 -0.42 -1.11
CA VAL A 33 4.94 -0.28 -2.30
C VAL A 33 5.74 0.35 -3.46
N GLN A 34 6.52 1.40 -3.20
CA GLN A 34 7.36 2.03 -4.23
C GLN A 34 8.52 1.13 -4.69
N LYS A 35 9.11 0.31 -3.80
CA LYS A 35 10.19 -0.61 -4.14
C LYS A 35 9.70 -1.86 -4.90
N SER A 36 8.45 -2.27 -4.68
CA SER A 36 7.77 -3.26 -5.53
C SER A 36 7.66 -2.78 -6.98
N ASN A 37 7.64 -1.46 -7.15
CA ASN A 37 7.45 -0.81 -8.42
C ASN A 37 8.77 -0.60 -9.21
N HIS A 38 9.82 -1.43 -9.04
CA HIS A 38 11.10 -1.17 -9.75
C HIS A 38 11.82 -2.32 -10.49
N ASN A 39 11.38 -3.60 -10.54
CA ASN A 39 12.26 -4.59 -11.20
C ASN A 39 11.72 -5.78 -12.02
N ALA A 40 10.41 -6.01 -12.21
CA ALA A 40 9.89 -6.92 -13.27
C ALA A 40 8.36 -7.11 -13.24
N GLY A 41 7.71 -6.92 -12.08
CA GLY A 41 6.26 -7.13 -11.92
C GLY A 41 5.37 -5.94 -12.28
N ILE A 42 5.96 -4.76 -12.49
CA ILE A 42 5.25 -3.50 -12.72
C ILE A 42 4.46 -3.53 -14.02
N GLN A 43 5.05 -4.09 -15.08
CA GLN A 43 4.44 -4.02 -16.40
C GLN A 43 3.21 -4.93 -16.48
N LYS A 44 3.24 -6.08 -15.80
CA LYS A 44 2.11 -7.01 -15.71
C LYS A 44 1.00 -6.50 -14.78
N ASN A 45 1.37 -5.92 -13.63
CA ASN A 45 0.40 -5.30 -12.73
C ASN A 45 -0.23 -4.06 -13.38
N SER A 46 0.55 -3.21 -14.07
CA SER A 46 0.03 -2.07 -14.82
C SER A 46 -0.89 -2.49 -15.97
N ALA A 47 -0.53 -3.51 -16.75
CA ALA A 47 -1.40 -3.99 -17.83
C ALA A 47 -2.72 -4.58 -17.32
N LEU A 48 -2.69 -5.33 -16.22
CA LEU A 48 -3.90 -5.86 -15.58
C LEU A 48 -4.73 -4.76 -14.90
N ASP A 49 -4.10 -3.78 -14.26
CA ASP A 49 -4.78 -2.64 -13.62
C ASP A 49 -5.50 -1.77 -14.65
N ILE A 50 -4.86 -1.49 -15.80
CA ILE A 50 -5.49 -0.76 -16.92
C ILE A 50 -6.67 -1.57 -17.48
N LEU A 51 -6.53 -2.89 -17.59
CA LEU A 51 -7.59 -3.77 -18.08
C LEU A 51 -8.79 -3.79 -17.12
N ASN A 52 -8.53 -3.85 -15.80
CA ASN A 52 -9.54 -3.79 -14.76
C ASN A 52 -10.28 -2.44 -14.74
N GLU A 53 -9.55 -1.32 -14.88
CA GLU A 53 -10.14 0.01 -14.89
C GLU A 53 -11.12 0.19 -16.07
N ARG A 54 -10.75 -0.28 -17.27
CA ARG A 54 -11.61 -0.21 -18.46
C ARG A 54 -12.87 -1.07 -18.34
N PHE A 55 -12.75 -2.25 -17.71
CA PHE A 55 -13.90 -3.11 -17.42
C PHE A 55 -14.84 -2.46 -16.40
N ALA A 56 -14.29 -1.88 -15.33
CA ALA A 56 -15.07 -1.16 -14.31
C ALA A 56 -15.77 0.08 -14.86
N ARG A 57 -15.17 0.73 -15.87
CA ARG A 57 -15.78 1.85 -16.62
C ARG A 57 -16.83 1.40 -17.64
N GLY A 58 -16.96 0.09 -17.90
CA GLY A 58 -17.86 -0.46 -18.91
C GLY A 58 -17.40 -0.20 -20.36
N GLU A 59 -16.13 0.19 -20.56
CA GLU A 59 -15.57 0.48 -21.89
C GLU A 59 -15.27 -0.79 -22.69
N ILE A 60 -15.18 -1.94 -22.02
CA ILE A 60 -14.94 -3.26 -22.62
C ILE A 60 -15.94 -4.27 -22.08
N SER A 61 -16.32 -5.25 -22.91
CA SER A 61 -17.21 -6.34 -22.50
C SER A 61 -16.45 -7.41 -21.69
N GLU A 62 -17.20 -8.21 -20.93
CA GLU A 62 -16.67 -9.33 -20.14
C GLU A 62 -15.87 -10.33 -20.99
N GLU A 63 -16.34 -10.62 -22.20
CA GLU A 63 -15.66 -11.50 -23.15
C GLU A 63 -14.30 -10.95 -23.60
N GLU A 64 -14.21 -9.63 -23.78
CA GLU A 64 -12.98 -8.97 -24.18
C GLU A 64 -11.97 -8.86 -23.03
N TYR A 65 -12.49 -8.63 -21.81
CA TYR A 65 -11.72 -8.65 -20.57
C TYR A 65 -11.06 -10.02 -20.33
N GLU A 66 -11.83 -11.11 -20.40
CA GLU A 66 -11.31 -12.46 -20.15
C GLU A 66 -10.29 -12.91 -21.20
N ARG A 67 -10.50 -12.58 -22.49
CA ARG A 67 -9.50 -12.86 -23.55
C ARG A 67 -8.17 -12.17 -23.27
N LYS A 68 -8.19 -10.88 -22.96
CA LYS A 68 -6.98 -10.07 -22.71
C LYS A 68 -6.28 -10.48 -21.42
N LYS A 69 -7.03 -10.80 -20.38
CA LYS A 69 -6.52 -11.30 -19.10
C LYS A 69 -5.79 -12.64 -19.24
N LYS A 70 -6.28 -13.53 -20.11
CA LYS A 70 -5.63 -14.81 -20.41
C LYS A 70 -4.29 -14.62 -21.12
N MET A 71 -4.26 -13.73 -22.12
CA MET A 71 -3.04 -13.38 -22.87
C MET A 71 -1.95 -12.72 -22.01
N LEU A 72 -2.34 -11.95 -20.98
CA LEU A 72 -1.39 -11.34 -20.05
C LEU A 72 -0.85 -12.34 -19.00
N ARG A 73 -1.49 -13.51 -18.87
CA ARG A 73 -1.15 -14.51 -17.87
C ARG A 73 -0.20 -15.57 -18.39
N GLU A 74 -0.32 -15.94 -19.68
CA GLU A 74 0.69 -16.67 -20.46
C GLU A 74 1.94 -15.81 -20.72
#